data_AF-A0A1F8XA25-F1
#
_entry.id   AF-A0A1F8XA25-F1
#
_cell.length_a   1.000
_cell.length_b   1.000
_cell.length_c   1.000
_cell.angle_alpha   90.00
_cell.angle_beta   90.00
_cell.angle_gamma   90.00
#
_symmetry.space_group_name_H-M   'P 1'
#
loop_
_entity.id
_entity.type
_entity.pdbx_description
1 polymer ?
#
loop_
_entity_poly.entity_id
_entity_poly.type
_entity_poly.pdbx_seq_one_letter_code
_entity_poly.pdbx_strand_id
1 'polypeptide(L)' 'MEIILPVLGALLVIEGLPYLLFPGKVKEWSAALVEATEPGMRVIGLVTVFAGLLILYLVRSF' A
#
# COMPACT_ATOMS: atom_id res chain seq x y z
N MET A 1 -19.33 5.05 11.59
CA MET A 1 -18.16 4.77 12.45
C MET A 1 -17.87 3.27 12.59
N GLU A 2 -18.88 2.40 12.41
CA GLU A 2 -18.72 0.94 12.60
C GLU A 2 -17.76 0.25 11.63
N ILE A 3 -17.47 0.86 10.48
CA ILE A 3 -16.61 0.28 9.43
C ILE A 3 -15.17 0.79 9.50
N ILE A 4 -14.94 1.93 10.17
CA ILE A 4 -13.62 2.59 10.18
C ILE A 4 -12.60 1.76 10.97
N LEU A 5 -12.97 1.31 12.18
CA LEU A 5 -12.07 0.53 13.03
C LEU A 5 -11.75 -0.86 12.45
N PRO A 6 -12.72 -1.63 11.91
CA PRO A 6 -12.42 -2.89 11.24
C PRO A 6 -11.55 -2.73 9.99
N VAL A 7 -11.81 -1.73 9.14
CA VAL A 7 -11.00 -1.48 7.93
C VAL A 7 -9.58 -1.06 8.32
N LEU A 8 -9.44 -0.20 9.34
CA LEU A 8 -8.13 0.19 9.86
C LEU A 8 -7.39 -1.02 10.44
N GLY A 9 -8.07 -1.88 11.18
CA GLY A 9 -7.49 -3.12 11.71
C GLY A 9 -7.01 -4.06 10.61
N ALA A 10 -7.82 -4.28 9.58
CA ALA A 10 -7.45 -5.09 8.42
C ALA A 10 -6.25 -4.50 7.68
N LEU A 11 -6.22 -3.17 7.49
CA LEU A 11 -5.10 -2.47 6.87
C LEU A 11 -3.80 -2.68 7.66
N LEU A 12 -3.84 -2.56 8.99
CA LEU A 12 -2.67 -2.77 9.85
C LEU A 12 -2.16 -4.22 9.80
N VAL A 13 -3.06 -5.22 9.73
CA VAL A 13 -2.66 -6.63 9.58
C VAL A 13 -1.97 -6.84 8.23
N ILE A 14 -2.56 -6.33 7.15
CA ILE A 14 -1.99 -6.47 5.80
C ILE A 14 -0.62 -5.77 5.72
N GLU A 15 -0.50 -4.57 6.25
CA GLU A 15 0.76 -3.82 6.30
C GLU A 15 1.80 -4.50 7.19
N GLY A 16 1.40 -5.10 8.33
CA GLY A 16 2.31 -5.76 9.26
C GLY A 16 2.83 -7.12 8.80
N LEU A 17 2.07 -7.84 7.95
CA LEU A 17 2.43 -9.18 7.47
C LEU A 17 3.78 -9.23 6.74
N PRO A 18 4.09 -8.33 5.78
CA PRO A 18 5.41 -8.26 5.15
C PRO A 18 6.56 -8.10 6.15
N TYR A 19 6.40 -7.29 7.19
CA TYR A 19 7.43 -7.08 8.21
C TYR A 19 7.64 -8.34 9.07
N LEU A 20 6.58 -9.08 9.37
CA LEU A 20 6.63 -10.29 10.17
C LEU A 20 7.23 -11.48 9.39
N LEU A 21 6.77 -11.69 8.16
CA LEU A 21 7.11 -12.88 7.37
C LEU A 21 8.37 -12.68 6.51
N PHE A 22 8.62 -11.46 6.02
CA PHE A 22 9.66 -11.17 5.03
C PHE A 22 10.48 -9.90 5.34
N PRO A 23 11.06 -9.76 6.55
CA PRO A 23 11.74 -8.52 6.96
C PRO A 23 12.93 -8.13 6.06
N GLY A 24 13.60 -9.11 5.45
CA GLY A 24 14.70 -8.85 4.52
C GLY A 24 14.26 -8.13 3.24
N LYS A 25 13.12 -8.54 2.67
CA LYS A 25 12.58 -7.93 1.45
C LYS A 25 12.04 -6.53 1.72
N VAL A 26 11.44 -6.31 2.88
CA VAL A 26 11.01 -4.97 3.30
C VAL A 26 12.19 -4.01 3.40
N LYS A 27 13.32 -4.44 3.98
CA LYS A 27 14.53 -3.61 4.05
C LYS A 27 15.10 -3.29 2.66
N GLU A 28 15.14 -4.27 1.77
CA GLU A 28 15.58 -4.09 0.38
C GLU A 28 14.71 -3.08 -0.37
N TRP A 29 13.37 -3.20 -0.27
CA TRP A 29 12.44 -2.25 -0.88
C TRP A 29 12.55 -0.85 -0.26
N SER A 30 12.73 -0.78 1.06
CA SER A 30 12.90 0.50 1.77
C SER A 30 14.17 1.22 1.31
N ALA A 31 15.28 0.50 1.07
CA ALA A 31 16.49 1.08 0.51
C ALA A 31 16.26 1.65 -0.91
N ALA A 32 15.55 0.90 -1.77
CA ALA A 32 15.20 1.36 -3.11
C ALA A 32 14.29 2.60 -3.11
N LEU A 33 13.42 2.74 -2.11
CA LEU A 33 12.58 3.94 -1.93
C LEU A 33 13.40 5.17 -1.53
N VAL A 34 14.44 5.00 -0.71
CA VAL A 34 15.33 6.11 -0.30
C VAL A 34 16.17 6.62 -1.47
N GLU A 35 16.54 5.74 -2.40
CA GLU A 35 17.32 6.10 -3.60
C GLU A 35 16.45 6.70 -4.72
N ALA A 36 15.12 6.58 -4.63
CA ALA A 36 14.21 7.07 -5.65
C ALA A 36 14.14 8.60 -5.66
N THR A 37 14.15 9.18 -6.87
CA THR A 37 13.99 10.63 -7.05
C THR A 37 12.56 11.08 -6.77
N GLU A 38 12.37 12.35 -6.38
CA GLU A 38 11.03 12.92 -6.13
C GLU A 38 10.04 12.69 -7.28
N PRO A 39 10.39 12.85 -8.57
CA PRO A 39 9.46 12.55 -9.66
C PRO A 39 9.08 11.08 -9.72
N GLY A 40 10.01 10.16 -9.45
CA GLY A 40 9.74 8.72 -9.41
C GLY A 40 8.76 8.35 -8.31
N MET A 41 8.94 8.91 -7.11
CA MET A 41 8.01 8.75 -5.98
C MET A 41 6.60 9.27 -6.31
N ARG A 42 6.50 10.41 -7.00
CA ARG A 42 5.21 10.95 -7.45
C ARG A 42 4.51 10.02 -8.43
N VAL A 43 5.24 9.45 -9.39
CA VAL A 43 4.68 8.48 -10.36
C VAL A 43 4.19 7.22 -9.65
N ILE A 44 4.98 6.66 -8.73
CA ILE A 44 4.59 5.48 -7.95
C ILE A 44 3.31 5.78 -7.14
N GLY A 45 3.24 6.92 -6.48
CA GLY A 45 2.05 7.36 -5.76
C GLY A 45 0.83 7.50 -6.68
N LEU A 46 1.00 8.10 -7.85
CA LEU A 46 -0.05 8.29 -8.84
C LEU A 46 -0.59 6.94 -9.31
N VAL A 47 0.28 6.01 -9.72
CA VAL A 47 -0.11 4.66 -10.15
C VAL A 47 -0.84 3.91 -9.03
N THR A 48 -0.35 4.00 -7.80
CA THR A 48 -0.95 3.32 -6.64
C THR A 48 -2.36 3.85 -6.34
N VAL A 49 -2.56 5.18 -6.38
CA VAL A 49 -3.87 5.80 -6.18
C VAL A 49 -4.85 5.39 -7.29
N PHE A 50 -4.44 5.44 -8.55
CA PHE A 50 -5.30 5.06 -9.67
C PHE A 50 -5.66 3.56 -9.63
N ALA A 51 -4.72 2.69 -9.28
CA ALA A 51 -4.99 1.28 -9.09
C ALA A 51 -6.01 1.05 -7.95
N GLY A 52 -5.87 1.75 -6.83
CA GLY A 52 -6.83 1.70 -5.72
C GLY A 52 -8.23 2.17 -6.14
N LEU A 53 -8.32 3.29 -6.86
CA LEU A 53 -9.60 3.79 -7.40
C LEU A 53 -10.25 2.81 -8.37
N LEU A 54 -9.45 2.16 -9.23
CA LEU A 54 -9.94 1.15 -10.16
C LEU A 54 -10.50 -0.07 -9.42
N ILE A 55 -9.79 -0.57 -8.39
CA ILE A 55 -10.27 -1.68 -7.56
C ILE A 55 -11.58 -1.30 -6.86
N LEU A 56 -11.65 -0.12 -6.24
CA LEU A 56 -12.87 0.35 -5.59
C LEU A 56 -14.04 0.49 -6.57
N TYR A 57 -13.78 0.95 -7.79
CA TYR A 57 -14.79 1.03 -8.85
C TYR A 57 -15.31 -0.36 -9.25
N LEU A 58 -14.42 -1.32 -9.45
CA LEU A 58 -14.79 -2.70 -9.81
C LEU A 58 -15.55 -3.40 -8.69
N VAL A 59 -15.12 -3.24 -7.43
CA VAL A 59 -15.80 -3.84 -6.26
C VAL A 59 -17.17 -3.20 -6.04
N ARG A 60 -17.32 -1.89 -6.27
CA ARG A 60 -18.63 -1.21 -6.18
C ARG A 60 -19.60 -1.66 -7.28
N SER A 61 -19.09 -2.12 -8.41
CA SER A 61 -19.90 -2.60 -9.55
C SER A 61 -20.37 -4.05 -9.40
N PHE A 62 -19.93 -4.76 -8.36
CA PHE A 62 -20.35 -6.11 -7.98
C PHE A 62 -21.35 -6.05 -6.81
#